data_AF-A0A059NVH6-F1
#
_entry.id   AF-A0A059NVH6-F1
#
_cell.length_a   1.000
_cell.length_b   1.000
_cell.length_c   1.000
_cell.angle_alpha   90.00
_cell.angle_beta   90.00
_cell.angle_gamma   90.00
#
_symmetry.space_group_name_H-M   'P 1'
#
loop_
_entity.id
_entity.type
_entity.pdbx_description
1 polymer ?
#
loop_
_entity_poly.entity_id
_entity_poly.type
_entity_poly.pdbx_seq_one_letter_code
_entity_poly.pdbx_strand_id
1 'polypeptide(L)'
;MTKNEFEQFLSDSFREGISFRELRLSEKELTHLKTHFPSAVIRRTSEVHDAYRKSWYEVCLHPSKGKPESLDSIREENYRLKRELESLKKRIY
;
A
#
# COMPACT_ATOMS: atom_id res chain seq x y z
N MET A 1 9.71 -17.22 14.34
CA MET A 1 10.13 -17.41 12.95
C MET A 1 11.63 -17.25 12.88
N THR A 2 12.31 -18.22 12.29
CA THR A 2 13.75 -18.16 12.00
C THR A 2 14.01 -17.29 10.76
N LYS A 3 15.27 -16.95 10.49
CA LYS A 3 15.62 -16.13 9.31
C LYS A 3 15.18 -16.80 8.00
N ASN A 4 15.48 -18.10 7.83
CA ASN A 4 15.14 -18.83 6.62
C ASN A 4 13.62 -18.98 6.43
N GLU A 5 12.87 -19.21 7.51
CA GLU A 5 11.40 -19.25 7.45
C GLU A 5 10.82 -17.91 6.99
N PHE A 6 11.42 -16.79 7.41
CA PHE A 6 10.95 -15.47 7.00
C PHE A 6 11.31 -15.14 5.56
N GLU A 7 12.50 -15.52 5.08
CA GLU A 7 12.89 -15.37 3.67
C GLU A 7 11.98 -16.18 2.73
N GLN A 8 11.64 -17.42 3.13
CA GLN A 8 10.67 -18.23 2.40
C GLN A 8 9.30 -17.57 2.38
N PHE A 9 8.82 -17.09 3.55
CA PHE A 9 7.56 -16.37 3.65
C PHE A 9 7.51 -15.13 2.74
N LEU A 10 8.58 -14.33 2.67
CA LEU A 10 8.65 -13.17 1.77
C LEU A 10 8.63 -13.61 0.30
N SER A 11 9.39 -14.65 -0.05
CA SER A 11 9.44 -15.19 -1.41
C SER A 11 8.07 -15.67 -1.89
N ASP A 12 7.33 -16.36 -1.02
CA ASP A 12 5.97 -16.83 -1.32
C ASP A 12 4.96 -15.67 -1.36
N SER A 13 5.14 -14.65 -0.51
CA SER A 13 4.25 -13.49 -0.44
C SER A 13 4.26 -12.64 -1.71
N PHE A 14 5.42 -12.54 -2.38
CA PHE A 14 5.64 -11.72 -3.58
C PHE A 14 5.94 -12.55 -4.83
N ARG A 15 5.54 -13.82 -4.85
CA ARG A 15 5.66 -14.68 -6.02
C ARG A 15 4.73 -14.23 -7.15
N GLU A 16 4.97 -14.71 -8.37
CA GLU A 16 4.05 -14.59 -9.51
C GLU A 16 3.74 -13.14 -9.92
N GLY A 17 4.70 -12.23 -9.73
CA GLY A 17 4.55 -10.83 -10.12
C GLY A 17 3.74 -9.98 -9.13
N ILE A 18 3.38 -10.53 -7.97
CA ILE A 18 2.77 -9.75 -6.88
C ILE A 18 3.81 -8.78 -6.34
N SER A 19 3.54 -7.48 -6.49
CA SER A 19 4.41 -6.41 -6.01
C SER A 19 3.80 -5.61 -4.86
N PHE A 20 2.54 -5.88 -4.50
CA PHE A 20 1.83 -5.22 -3.41
C PHE A 20 1.18 -6.26 -2.49
N ARG A 21 1.39 -6.15 -1.18
CA ARG A 21 0.76 -7.03 -0.20
C ARG A 21 0.66 -6.39 1.18
N GLU A 22 -0.39 -6.74 1.92
CA GLU A 22 -0.49 -6.42 3.34
C GLU A 22 0.11 -7.56 4.17
N LEU A 23 1.06 -7.24 5.06
CA LEU A 23 1.81 -8.21 5.86
C LEU A 23 1.74 -7.85 7.35
N ARG A 24 1.64 -8.87 8.20
CA ARG A 24 1.67 -8.72 9.66
C ARG A 24 3.05 -9.01 10.21
N LEU A 25 3.77 -7.95 10.56
CA LEU A 25 5.20 -7.99 10.86
C LEU A 25 5.50 -7.45 12.26
N SER A 26 6.49 -8.03 12.91
CA SER A 26 7.21 -7.44 14.04
C SER A 26 8.23 -6.42 13.54
N GLU A 27 8.77 -5.59 14.44
CA GLU A 27 9.82 -4.62 14.08
C GLU A 27 11.09 -5.28 13.52
N LYS A 28 11.45 -6.47 14.04
CA LYS A 28 12.60 -7.25 13.55
C LYS A 28 12.37 -7.74 12.12
N GLU A 29 11.19 -8.29 11.84
CA GLU A 29 10.79 -8.73 10.51
C GLU A 29 10.70 -7.55 9.53
N LEU A 30 10.17 -6.40 9.98
CA LEU A 30 10.11 -5.17 9.20
C LEU A 30 11.51 -4.67 8.81
N THR A 31 12.45 -4.69 9.77
CA THR A 31 13.84 -4.32 9.52
C THR A 31 14.49 -5.23 8.49
N HIS A 32 14.26 -6.54 8.60
CA HIS A 32 14.76 -7.51 7.65
C HIS A 32 14.15 -7.31 6.24
N LEU A 33 12.85 -7.06 6.16
CA LEU A 33 12.15 -6.76 4.90
C LEU A 33 12.76 -5.54 4.21
N LYS A 34 13.04 -4.46 4.95
CA LYS A 34 13.69 -3.25 4.40
C LYS A 34 15.09 -3.52 3.86
N THR A 35 15.84 -4.41 4.50
CA THR A 35 17.16 -4.82 3.99
C THR A 35 17.04 -5.66 2.72
N HIS A 36 16.03 -6.54 2.65
CA HIS A 36 15.83 -7.44 1.51
C HIS A 36 15.22 -6.73 0.29
N PHE A 37 14.31 -5.78 0.52
CA PHE A 37 13.67 -4.96 -0.51
C PHE A 37 13.88 -3.47 -0.24
N PRO A 38 15.09 -2.93 -0.50
CA PRO A 38 15.44 -1.55 -0.13
C PRO A 38 14.63 -0.48 -0.86
N SER A 39 14.04 -0.81 -2.01
CA SER A 39 13.16 0.09 -2.78
C SER A 39 11.69 0.02 -2.37
N ALA A 40 11.33 -0.88 -1.44
CA ALA A 40 9.94 -1.07 -1.09
C ALA A 40 9.38 0.14 -0.31
N VAL A 41 8.18 0.57 -0.67
CA VAL A 41 7.40 1.51 0.15
C VAL A 41 6.60 0.68 1.15
N ILE A 42 6.76 1.01 2.43
CA ILE A 42 6.11 0.30 3.53
C ILE A 42 5.34 1.29 4.39
N ARG A 43 4.03 1.08 4.53
CA ARG A 43 3.13 1.92 5.32
C ARG A 43 2.44 1.09 6.40
N ARG A 44 2.54 1.52 7.65
CA ARG A 44 1.77 0.91 8.75
C ARG A 44 0.30 1.27 8.58
N THR A 45 -0.59 0.27 8.68
CA THR A 45 -2.05 0.46 8.57
C THR A 45 -2.79 0.25 9.90
N SER A 46 -2.11 -0.31 10.91
CA SER A 46 -2.69 -0.54 12.24
C SER A 46 -2.39 0.60 13.20
N GLU A 47 -3.42 1.12 13.86
CA GLU A 47 -3.32 2.23 14.82
C GLU A 47 -2.64 1.83 16.14
N VAL A 48 -2.80 0.58 16.59
CA VAL A 48 -2.26 0.09 17.86
C VAL A 48 -1.39 -1.13 17.62
N HIS A 49 -0.33 -1.30 18.43
CA HIS A 49 0.38 -2.57 18.48
C HIS A 49 -0.54 -3.62 19.11
N ASP A 50 -0.86 -4.67 18.34
CA ASP A 50 -1.59 -5.80 18.88
C ASP A 50 -0.75 -6.51 19.97
N ALA A 51 -1.41 -7.26 20.85
CA ALA A 51 -0.85 -7.97 22.02
C ALA A 51 0.41 -8.80 21.71
N TYR A 52 0.60 -9.18 20.43
CA TYR A 52 1.73 -9.97 19.95
C TYR A 52 2.92 -9.16 19.42
N ARG A 53 2.99 -7.84 19.66
CA ARG A 53 4.06 -6.95 19.17
C ARG A 53 4.24 -6.98 17.65
N LYS A 54 3.17 -7.32 16.92
CA LYS A 54 3.11 -7.26 15.46
C LYS A 54 2.09 -6.20 15.03
N SER A 55 2.33 -5.63 13.87
CA SER A 55 1.47 -4.63 13.25
C SER A 55 1.25 -4.98 11.78
N TRP A 56 0.13 -4.52 11.25
CA TRP A 56 -0.17 -4.60 9.83
C TRP A 56 0.53 -3.49 9.05
N TYR A 57 1.11 -3.87 7.92
CA TYR A 57 1.81 -3.00 7.00
C TYR A 57 1.41 -3.31 5.56
N GLU A 58 1.10 -2.28 4.79
CA GLU A 58 1.11 -2.34 3.34
C GLU A 58 2.56 -2.29 2.84
N VAL A 59 2.92 -3.20 1.95
CA VAL A 59 4.24 -3.29 1.34
C VAL A 59 4.11 -3.27 -0.17
N CYS A 60 4.78 -2.32 -0.82
CA CYS A 60 4.86 -2.19 -2.27
C CYS A 60 6.31 -2.29 -2.73
N LEU A 61 6.70 -3.36 -3.43
CA LEU A 61 8.07 -3.60 -3.90
C LEU A 61 8.47 -2.70 -5.08
N HIS A 62 7.49 -2.35 -5.91
CA HIS A 62 7.65 -1.50 -7.08
C HIS A 62 6.68 -0.34 -7.00
N PRO A 63 6.93 0.66 -6.13
CA PRO A 63 6.15 1.87 -6.13
C PRO A 63 6.25 2.49 -7.52
N SER A 64 5.12 2.57 -8.23
CA SER A 64 5.10 3.25 -9.52
C SER A 64 5.58 4.69 -9.29
N LYS A 65 6.40 5.22 -10.19
CA LYS A 65 6.83 6.64 -10.12
C LYS A 65 5.66 7.62 -10.37
N GLY A 66 4.43 7.13 -10.44
CA GLY A 66 3.25 7.98 -10.32
C GLY A 66 3.23 8.47 -8.88
N LYS A 67 3.33 9.79 -8.69
CA LYS A 67 2.92 10.39 -7.42
C LYS A 67 1.58 9.75 -7.05
N PRO A 68 1.37 9.27 -5.81
CA PRO A 68 -0.01 9.08 -5.37
C PRO A 68 -0.69 10.40 -5.69
N GLU A 69 -1.69 10.39 -6.60
CA GLU A 69 -2.44 11.60 -6.87
C GLU A 69 -2.87 12.10 -5.49
N SER A 70 -2.45 13.33 -5.15
CA SER A 70 -2.74 13.85 -3.83
C SER A 70 -4.24 13.69 -3.61
N LEU A 71 -4.66 13.31 -2.40
CA LEU A 71 -6.08 13.26 -2.06
C LEU A 71 -6.78 14.56 -2.46
N ASP A 72 -6.06 15.69 -2.40
CA ASP A 72 -6.53 16.99 -2.87
C ASP A 72 -6.73 17.03 -4.38
N SER A 73 -5.79 16.51 -5.18
CA SER A 73 -5.92 16.42 -6.64
C SER A 73 -7.11 15.53 -7.05
N ILE A 74 -7.30 14.40 -6.37
CA ILE A 74 -8.44 13.49 -6.62
C ILE A 74 -9.77 14.17 -6.26
N ARG A 75 -9.80 14.93 -5.16
CA ARG A 75 -11.00 15.67 -4.72
C ARG A 75 -11.36 16.78 -5.71
N GLU A 76 -10.37 17.50 -6.20
CA GLU A 76 -10.56 18.61 -7.14
C GLU A 76 -11.10 18.11 -8.48
N GLU A 77 -10.55 17.01 -9.01
CA GLU A 77 -11.06 16.38 -10.24
C GLU A 77 -12.48 15.83 -10.05
N ASN A 78 -12.78 15.22 -8.90
CA ASN A 78 -14.16 14.78 -8.58
C ASN A 78 -15.15 15.94 -8.56
N TYR A 79 -14.75 17.08 -8.00
CA TYR A 79 -15.60 18.27 -7.99
C TYR A 79 -15.84 18.79 -9.41
N ARG A 80 -14.80 18.77 -10.25
CA ARG A 80 -14.90 19.15 -11.66
C ARG A 80 -15.85 18.23 -12.42
N LEU A 81 -15.67 16.92 -12.33
CA LEU A 81 -16.49 15.91 -13.02
C LEU A 81 -17.96 15.99 -12.59
N LYS A 82 -18.23 16.23 -11.30
CA LYS A 82 -19.61 16.44 -10.81
C LYS A 82 -20.28 17.63 -11.51
N ARG A 83 -19.59 18.75 -11.66
CA ARG A 83 -20.14 19.93 -12.37
C ARG A 83 -20.41 19.66 -13.85
N GLU A 84 -19.51 18.94 -14.51
CA GLU A 84 -19.71 18.54 -15.92
C GLU A 84 -20.91 17.62 -16.07
N LEU A 85 -21.07 16.62 -15.20
CA LEU A 85 -22.23 15.72 -15.18
C LEU A 85 -23.55 16.45 -14.93
N GLU A 86 -23.59 17.40 -14.00
CA GLU A 86 -24.78 18.22 -13.75
C GLU A 86 -25.15 19.07 -14.97
N SER A 87 -24.15 19.62 -15.66
CA SER A 87 -24.36 20.40 -16.89
C SER A 87 -24.89 19.54 -18.03
N LEU A 88 -24.37 18.32 -18.17
CA LEU A 88 -24.85 17.35 -19.16
C LEU A 88 -26.27 16.87 -18.85
N LYS A 89 -26.59 16.59 -17.59
CA LYS A 89 -27.96 16.21 -17.18
C LYS A 89 -28.98 17.30 -17.52
N LYS A 90 -28.63 18.57 -17.34
CA LYS A 90 -29.48 19.72 -17.71
C LYS A 90 -29.64 19.92 -19.22
N ARG A 91 -28.76 19.33 -20.05
CA ARG A 91 -28.89 19.35 -21.51
C ARG A 91 -29.75 18.22 -22.06
N ILE A 92 -30.03 17.21 -21.23
CA ILE A 92 -30.81 16.01 -21.61
C ILE A 92 -32.29 16.17 -21.18
N TYR A 93 -32.62 17.20 -20.39
CA TYR A 93 -33.98 17.59 -19.99
C TYR A 93 -34.37 18.94 -20.56
#